data_AF-F2L5L3-F1
#
_entry.id   AF-F2L5L3-F1
#
_cell.length_a   1.000
_cell.length_b   1.000
_cell.length_c   1.000
_cell.angle_alpha   90.00
_cell.angle_beta   90.00
_cell.angle_gamma   90.00
#
_symmetry.space_group_name_H-M   'P 1'
#
loop_
_entity.id
_entity.type
_entity.pdbx_description
1 polymer ?
#
loop_
_entity_poly.entity_id
_entity_poly.type
_entity_poly.pdbx_seq_one_letter_code
_entity_poly.pdbx_strand_id
1 'polypeptide(L)'
;MIMFVDESGAKSPCNCVALGAVAFEARYGTTYMELGLHLVERIKRMARAGGELKWSDVRRRADVGAVLRLISEAAEVRHAVFHYRSAEDVERALAGLVKGAVLVVADNQLLAGRPRLGVRLIERGSRKVPGLQLADVVAGFARWSSCGQRRGLRR
;
A
#
# COMPACT_ATOMS: atom_id res chain seq x y z
N MET A 1 6.15 14.63 4.34
CA MET A 1 5.52 13.39 4.89
C MET A 1 6.41 12.18 4.62
N ILE A 2 6.35 11.17 5.48
CA ILE A 2 6.96 9.85 5.21
C ILE A 2 5.88 8.99 4.56
N MET A 3 6.17 8.49 3.36
CA MET A 3 5.21 7.72 2.57
C MET A 3 5.64 6.26 2.49
N PHE A 4 4.68 5.36 2.65
CA PHE A 4 4.86 3.92 2.52
C PHE A 4 4.10 3.47 1.27
N VAL A 5 4.76 2.70 0.40
CA VAL A 5 4.18 2.27 -0.88
C VAL A 5 4.36 0.77 -1.06
N ASP A 6 3.28 0.11 -1.46
CA ASP A 6 3.23 -1.31 -1.79
C ASP A 6 2.36 -1.53 -3.03
N GLU A 7 2.51 -2.66 -3.71
CA GLU A 7 1.76 -3.03 -4.90
C GLU A 7 0.77 -4.18 -4.68
N SER A 8 -0.22 -4.23 -5.55
CA SER A 8 -1.04 -5.41 -5.75
C SER A 8 -1.16 -5.72 -7.24
N GLY A 9 -0.95 -6.97 -7.62
CA GLY A 9 -1.23 -7.45 -8.98
C GLY A 9 -0.03 -7.52 -9.93
N ALA A 10 1.16 -7.03 -9.56
CA ALA A 10 2.36 -7.11 -10.40
C ALA A 10 2.73 -8.55 -10.82
N LYS A 11 2.36 -9.55 -10.00
CA LYS A 11 2.59 -10.98 -10.26
C LYS A 11 1.33 -11.72 -10.76
N SER A 12 0.26 -10.99 -11.09
CA SER A 12 -1.01 -11.59 -11.51
C SER A 12 -1.06 -11.75 -13.03
N PRO A 13 -1.71 -12.80 -13.57
CA PRO A 13 -1.89 -12.93 -15.02
C PRO A 13 -2.78 -11.84 -15.63
N CYS A 14 -3.51 -11.07 -14.81
CA CYS A 14 -4.10 -9.82 -15.28
C CYS A 14 -3.06 -8.71 -15.17
N ASN A 15 -2.80 -8.00 -16.26
CA ASN A 15 -1.91 -6.83 -16.24
C ASN A 15 -2.44 -5.67 -15.38
N CYS A 16 -3.58 -5.80 -14.68
CA CYS A 16 -4.05 -4.77 -13.76
C CYS A 16 -3.24 -4.78 -12.45
N VAL A 17 -2.52 -3.68 -12.24
CA VAL A 17 -1.69 -3.38 -11.07
C VAL A 17 -2.29 -2.19 -10.33
N ALA A 18 -2.25 -2.23 -9.00
CA ALA A 18 -2.51 -1.08 -8.16
C ALA A 18 -1.31 -0.80 -7.28
N LEU A 19 -0.99 0.48 -7.10
CA LEU A 19 -0.08 0.98 -6.09
C LEU A 19 -0.92 1.61 -4.98
N GLY A 20 -0.70 1.17 -3.75
CA GLY A 20 -1.28 1.77 -2.56
C GLY A 20 -0.22 2.55 -1.82
N ALA A 21 -0.59 3.73 -1.31
CA ALA A 21 0.30 4.55 -0.51
C ALA A 21 -0.42 5.07 0.74
N VAL A 22 0.29 5.02 1.86
CA VAL A 22 -0.11 5.71 3.11
C VAL A 22 0.99 6.66 3.53
N ALA A 23 0.62 7.89 3.90
CA ALA A 23 1.56 8.92 4.29
C ALA A 23 1.26 9.46 5.69
N PHE A 24 2.31 9.57 6.49
CA PHE A 24 2.28 10.11 7.83
C PHE A 24 3.10 11.39 7.88
N GLU A 25 2.69 12.32 8.74
CA GLU A 25 3.51 13.47 9.08
C GLU A 25 4.82 13.01 9.73
N ALA A 26 5.92 13.64 9.34
CA ALA A 26 7.22 13.39 9.97
C ALA A 26 7.24 14.10 11.32
N ARG A 27 7.20 13.34 12.42
CA ARG A 27 7.36 13.87 13.77
C ARG A 27 8.77 13.61 14.28
N TYR A 28 9.35 14.60 14.94
CA TYR A 28 10.69 14.48 15.51
C TYR A 28 10.74 13.33 16.53
N GLY A 29 11.76 12.47 16.43
CA GLY A 29 11.94 11.33 17.31
C GLY A 29 11.14 10.06 16.95
N THR A 30 10.27 10.09 15.94
CA THR A 30 9.53 8.90 15.49
C THR A 30 10.20 8.25 14.29
N THR A 31 10.52 6.96 14.39
CA THR A 31 11.07 6.20 13.25
C THR A 31 9.96 5.71 12.32
N TYR A 32 10.24 5.65 11.02
CA TYR A 32 9.31 5.08 10.02
C TYR A 32 8.96 3.61 10.32
N MET A 33 9.76 2.93 11.15
CA MET A 33 9.51 1.55 11.61
C MET A 33 8.33 1.44 12.58
N GLU A 34 7.89 2.54 13.20
CA GLU A 34 6.81 2.55 14.21
C GLU A 34 5.52 3.21 13.70
N LEU A 35 5.61 4.00 12.62
CA LEU A 35 4.48 4.70 12.05
C LEU A 35 3.39 3.72 11.57
N GLY A 36 2.20 3.89 12.12
CA GLY A 36 1.05 3.04 11.83
C GLY A 36 1.00 1.71 12.60
N LEU A 37 1.94 1.43 13.52
CA LEU A 37 1.95 0.17 14.29
C LEU A 37 0.62 -0.07 15.03
N HIS A 38 0.14 0.94 15.73
CA HIS A 38 -1.14 0.88 16.46
C HIS A 38 -2.34 0.60 15.54
N LEU A 39 -2.32 1.10 14.30
CA LEU A 39 -3.35 0.83 13.29
C LEU A 39 -3.26 -0.62 12.82
N VAL A 40 -2.06 -1.10 12.49
CA VAL A 40 -1.84 -2.49 12.06
C VAL A 40 -2.32 -3.46 13.13
N GLU A 41 -1.95 -3.25 14.39
CA GLU A 41 -2.40 -4.11 15.49
C GLU A 41 -3.92 -4.09 15.66
N ARG A 42 -4.55 -2.91 15.58
CA ARG A 42 -6.00 -2.78 15.66
C ARG A 42 -6.69 -3.52 14.51
N ILE A 43 -6.21 -3.36 13.28
CA ILE A 43 -6.75 -4.03 12.11
C ILE A 43 -6.51 -5.55 12.19
N LYS A 44 -5.35 -5.99 12.66
CA LYS A 44 -5.07 -7.42 12.90
C LYS A 44 -6.06 -8.03 13.89
N ARG A 45 -6.41 -7.32 14.97
CA ARG A 45 -7.46 -7.76 15.90
C ARG A 45 -8.82 -7.85 15.22
N MET A 46 -9.19 -6.84 14.42
CA MET A 46 -10.45 -6.86 13.64
C MET A 46 -10.51 -8.04 12.67
N ALA A 47 -9.40 -8.34 11.98
CA ALA A 47 -9.31 -9.40 10.98
C ALA A 47 -8.90 -10.77 11.56
N ARG A 48 -8.66 -10.88 12.87
CA ARG A 48 -8.10 -12.06 13.54
C ARG A 48 -6.84 -12.61 12.85
N ALA A 49 -5.93 -11.71 12.48
CA ALA A 49 -4.69 -12.04 11.79
C ALA A 49 -3.52 -12.17 12.78
N GLY A 50 -2.86 -13.33 12.81
CA GLY A 50 -1.72 -13.59 13.72
C GLY A 50 -0.38 -13.04 13.20
N GLY A 51 -0.17 -13.06 11.88
CA GLY A 51 1.10 -12.70 11.24
C GLY A 51 1.13 -11.29 10.65
N GLU A 52 1.84 -11.13 9.55
CA GLU A 52 1.80 -9.90 8.75
C GLU A 52 0.35 -9.60 8.30
N LEU A 53 -0.07 -8.34 8.40
CA LEU A 53 -1.38 -7.93 7.92
C LEU A 53 -1.37 -7.89 6.39
N LYS A 54 -2.28 -8.65 5.78
CA LYS A 54 -2.48 -8.68 4.32
C LYS A 54 -3.91 -8.30 3.95
N TRP A 55 -4.09 -7.68 2.78
CA TRP A 55 -5.41 -7.40 2.20
C TRP A 55 -6.33 -8.62 2.19
N SER A 56 -5.80 -9.82 1.91
CA SER A 56 -6.60 -11.05 1.86
C SER A 56 -7.28 -11.37 3.18
N ASP A 57 -6.64 -11.07 4.32
CA ASP A 57 -7.23 -11.29 5.63
C ASP A 57 -8.31 -10.26 5.93
N VAL A 58 -8.04 -8.98 5.64
CA VAL A 58 -9.00 -7.88 5.78
C VAL A 58 -10.27 -8.19 4.98
N ARG A 59 -10.12 -8.48 3.68
CA ARG A 59 -11.24 -8.75 2.78
C ARG A 59 -12.11 -9.93 3.22
N ARG A 60 -11.51 -10.95 3.86
CA ARG A 60 -12.22 -12.17 4.25
C ARG A 60 -12.85 -12.09 5.63
N ARG A 61 -12.30 -11.29 6.55
CA ARG A 61 -12.58 -11.42 7.99
C ARG A 61 -12.93 -10.12 8.70
N ALA A 62 -12.80 -8.96 8.04
CA ALA A 62 -13.09 -7.66 8.64
C ALA A 62 -14.03 -6.83 7.74
N ASP A 63 -14.66 -5.82 8.34
CA ASP A 63 -15.34 -4.77 7.60
C ASP A 63 -14.30 -3.89 6.88
N VAL A 64 -14.23 -4.06 5.56
CA VAL A 64 -13.31 -3.32 4.68
C VAL A 64 -13.51 -1.81 4.81
N GLY A 65 -14.76 -1.33 4.86
CA GLY A 65 -15.06 0.09 4.94
C GLY A 65 -14.59 0.69 6.27
N ALA A 66 -14.81 -0.03 7.38
CA ALA A 66 -14.30 0.38 8.69
C ALA A 66 -12.77 0.43 8.75
N VAL A 67 -12.09 -0.55 8.15
CA VAL A 67 -10.62 -0.57 8.09
C VAL A 67 -10.08 0.61 7.28
N LEU A 68 -10.64 0.89 6.11
CA LEU A 68 -10.17 2.00 5.26
C LEU A 68 -10.44 3.37 5.91
N ARG A 69 -11.57 3.54 6.59
CA ARG A 69 -11.84 4.75 7.39
C ARG A 69 -10.81 4.93 8.48
N LEU A 70 -10.53 3.88 9.25
CA LEU A 70 -9.52 3.90 10.32
C LEU A 70 -8.13 4.32 9.81
N ILE A 71 -7.72 3.85 8.62
CA ILE A 71 -6.45 4.26 8.02
C ILE A 71 -6.51 5.74 7.61
N SER A 72 -7.59 6.16 6.93
CA SER A 72 -7.74 7.50 6.39
C SER A 72 -7.90 8.59 7.45
N GLU A 73 -8.40 8.24 8.65
CA GLU A 73 -8.49 9.13 9.81
C GLU A 73 -7.12 9.45 10.41
N ALA A 74 -6.12 8.58 10.22
CA ALA A 74 -4.81 8.67 10.86
C ALA A 74 -3.65 8.94 9.88
N ALA A 75 -3.86 8.74 8.58
CA ALA A 75 -2.86 8.89 7.53
C ALA A 75 -3.51 9.36 6.23
N GLU A 76 -2.74 10.09 5.42
CA GLU A 76 -3.15 10.38 4.06
C GLU A 76 -3.06 9.11 3.22
N VAL A 77 -4.16 8.75 2.53
CA VAL A 77 -4.24 7.57 1.66
C VAL A 77 -4.24 8.01 0.21
N ARG A 78 -3.36 7.43 -0.60
CA ARG A 78 -3.31 7.62 -2.06
C ARG A 78 -3.25 6.27 -2.74
N HIS A 79 -3.76 6.17 -3.97
CA HIS A 79 -3.58 4.97 -4.78
C HIS A 79 -3.59 5.30 -6.27
N ALA A 80 -2.96 4.45 -7.06
CA ALA A 80 -2.98 4.49 -8.52
C ALA A 80 -3.30 3.10 -9.05
N VAL A 81 -4.15 3.00 -10.07
CA VAL A 81 -4.48 1.74 -10.73
C VAL A 81 -4.23 1.88 -12.22
N PHE A 82 -3.52 0.92 -12.81
CA PHE A 82 -3.16 0.94 -14.22
C PHE A 82 -2.99 -0.47 -14.77
N HIS A 83 -2.97 -0.57 -16.10
CA HIS A 83 -2.57 -1.79 -16.78
C HIS A 83 -1.07 -1.74 -17.06
N TYR A 84 -0.32 -2.65 -16.45
CA TYR A 84 1.12 -2.81 -16.63
C TYR A 84 1.45 -3.18 -18.07
N ARG A 85 2.23 -2.32 -18.72
CA ARG A 85 2.83 -2.57 -20.04
C ARG A 85 4.35 -2.54 -19.95
N SER A 86 4.89 -1.67 -19.09
CA SER A 86 6.33 -1.55 -18.86
C SER A 86 6.64 -1.08 -17.44
N ALA A 87 7.92 -1.15 -17.05
CA ALA A 87 8.40 -0.57 -15.80
C ALA A 87 8.15 0.95 -15.72
N GLU A 88 8.13 1.66 -16.85
CA GLU A 88 7.84 3.10 -16.91
C GLU A 88 6.44 3.45 -16.40
N ASP A 89 5.46 2.56 -16.56
CA ASP A 89 4.11 2.76 -16.02
C ASP A 89 4.14 2.79 -14.48
N VAL A 90 4.93 1.89 -13.88
CA VAL A 90 5.13 1.82 -12.42
C VAL A 90 5.85 3.07 -11.94
N GLU A 91 6.92 3.48 -12.62
CA GLU A 91 7.68 4.68 -12.26
C GLU A 91 6.80 5.94 -12.33
N ARG A 92 6.00 6.08 -13.39
CA ARG A 92 5.08 7.22 -13.56
C ARG A 92 4.01 7.25 -12.49
N ALA A 93 3.37 6.11 -12.21
CA ALA A 93 2.37 6.01 -11.17
C ALA A 93 2.97 6.31 -9.79
N LEU A 94 4.16 5.78 -9.51
CA LEU A 94 4.88 6.02 -8.26
C LEU A 94 5.26 7.48 -8.10
N ALA A 95 5.81 8.12 -9.14
CA ALA A 95 6.17 9.54 -9.13
C ALA A 95 4.97 10.44 -8.79
N GLY A 96 3.78 10.11 -9.31
CA GLY A 96 2.53 10.79 -8.98
C GLY A 96 2.15 10.62 -7.50
N LEU A 97 2.25 9.40 -6.97
CA LEU A 97 1.90 9.10 -5.59
C LEU A 97 2.81 9.79 -4.58
N VAL A 98 4.13 9.82 -4.84
CA VAL A 98 5.13 10.30 -3.88
C VAL A 98 5.36 11.81 -3.87
N LYS A 99 4.56 12.57 -4.63
CA LYS A 99 4.66 14.04 -4.67
C LYS A 99 4.48 14.64 -3.26
N GLY A 100 5.46 15.41 -2.80
CA GLY A 100 5.48 16.02 -1.46
C GLY A 100 5.98 15.10 -0.33
N ALA A 101 6.43 13.89 -0.65
CA ALA A 101 7.12 13.04 0.32
C ALA A 101 8.54 13.58 0.58
N VAL A 102 8.99 13.49 1.83
CA VAL A 102 10.41 13.74 2.21
C VAL A 102 11.21 12.44 2.28
N LEU A 103 10.50 11.32 2.46
CA LEU A 103 11.02 9.97 2.47
C LEU A 103 9.96 9.04 1.92
N VAL A 104 10.36 8.13 1.05
CA VAL A 104 9.56 7.02 0.54
C VAL A 104 10.13 5.71 1.06
N VAL A 105 9.29 4.91 1.69
CA VAL A 105 9.58 3.53 2.09
C VAL A 105 8.78 2.63 1.17
N ALA A 106 9.45 1.84 0.35
CA ALA A 106 8.80 0.93 -0.60
C ALA A 106 9.04 -0.52 -0.22
N ASP A 107 8.10 -1.40 -0.58
CA ASP A 107 8.37 -2.84 -0.54
C ASP A 107 9.53 -3.18 -1.48
N ASN A 108 10.39 -4.11 -1.05
CA ASN A 108 11.59 -4.49 -1.81
C ASN A 108 11.29 -5.32 -3.06
N GLN A 109 10.03 -5.61 -3.35
CA GLN A 109 9.58 -6.28 -4.57
C GLN A 109 8.88 -5.32 -5.55
N LEU A 110 8.67 -4.07 -5.14
CA LEU A 110 7.92 -3.08 -5.90
C LEU A 110 8.64 -2.65 -7.19
N LEU A 111 9.96 -2.56 -7.15
CA LEU A 111 10.76 -1.93 -8.21
C LEU A 111 11.90 -2.84 -8.66
N ALA A 112 11.91 -3.18 -9.95
CA ALA A 112 13.10 -3.73 -10.59
C ALA A 112 14.07 -2.59 -10.93
N GLY A 113 14.83 -2.12 -9.94
CA GLY A 113 15.83 -1.04 -10.12
C GLY A 113 15.62 0.15 -9.18
N ARG A 114 16.49 1.16 -9.29
CA ARG A 114 16.43 2.39 -8.48
C ARG A 114 15.77 3.51 -9.29
N PRO A 115 14.44 3.71 -9.21
CA PRO A 115 13.77 4.75 -9.98
C PRO A 115 14.22 6.13 -9.54
N ARG A 116 14.31 7.05 -10.50
CA ARG A 116 14.70 8.45 -10.25
C ARG A 116 13.47 9.28 -9.88
N LEU A 117 13.08 9.22 -8.60
CA LEU A 117 11.88 9.90 -8.10
C LEU A 117 12.13 11.32 -7.58
N GLY A 118 13.40 11.77 -7.52
CA GLY A 118 13.76 13.06 -6.93
C GLY A 118 13.53 13.15 -5.41
N VAL A 119 13.24 12.01 -4.76
CA VAL A 119 13.01 11.87 -3.32
C VAL A 119 13.82 10.71 -2.78
N ARG A 120 14.20 10.78 -1.50
CA ARG A 120 14.89 9.68 -0.83
C ARG A 120 13.98 8.44 -0.79
N LEU A 121 14.45 7.34 -1.36
CA LEU A 121 13.78 6.04 -1.37
C LEU A 121 14.55 5.04 -0.50
N ILE A 122 13.84 4.26 0.31
CA ILE A 122 14.38 3.15 1.08
C ILE A 122 13.51 1.92 0.84
N GLU A 123 14.13 0.81 0.48
CA GLU A 123 13.46 -0.48 0.32
C GLU A 123 13.47 -1.26 1.64
N ARG A 124 12.33 -1.83 2.02
CA ARG A 124 12.17 -2.63 3.23
C ARG A 124 11.19 -3.77 2.98
N GLY A 125 11.34 -4.85 3.74
CA GLY A 125 10.31 -5.89 3.78
C GLY A 125 9.14 -5.47 4.67
N SER A 126 7.92 -5.64 4.15
CA SER A 126 6.65 -5.34 4.82
C SER A 126 6.50 -5.91 6.24
N ARG A 127 7.06 -7.10 6.52
CA ARG A 127 6.94 -7.79 7.84
C ARG A 127 7.33 -6.93 9.04
N LYS A 128 8.28 -6.01 8.88
CA LYS A 128 8.81 -5.18 9.98
C LYS A 128 8.41 -3.71 9.88
N VAL A 129 7.68 -3.32 8.83
CA VAL A 129 7.32 -1.92 8.57
C VAL A 129 5.81 -1.80 8.53
N PRO A 130 5.16 -1.30 9.61
CA PRO A 130 3.71 -1.25 9.69
C PRO A 130 3.07 -0.43 8.56
N GLY A 131 3.68 0.71 8.20
CA GLY A 131 3.21 1.52 7.08
C GLY A 131 3.14 0.77 5.74
N LEU A 132 4.06 -0.16 5.47
CA LEU A 132 4.00 -1.00 4.26
C LEU A 132 2.82 -1.98 4.31
N GLN A 133 2.51 -2.54 5.48
CA GLN A 133 1.34 -3.42 5.62
C GLN A 133 0.01 -2.66 5.43
N LEU A 134 -0.05 -1.39 5.84
CA LEU A 134 -1.20 -0.53 5.54
C LEU A 134 -1.28 -0.21 4.04
N ALA A 135 -0.14 0.03 3.40
CA ALA A 135 -0.06 0.22 1.96
C ALA A 135 -0.51 -1.04 1.18
N ASP A 136 -0.17 -2.26 1.62
CA ASP A 136 -0.66 -3.54 1.07
C ASP A 136 -2.19 -3.59 1.08
N VAL A 137 -2.81 -3.22 2.22
CA VAL A 137 -4.26 -3.17 2.37
C VAL A 137 -4.89 -2.19 1.38
N VAL A 138 -4.32 -0.98 1.25
CA VAL A 138 -4.78 0.05 0.31
C VAL A 138 -4.63 -0.43 -1.15
N ALA A 139 -3.47 -0.97 -1.50
CA ALA A 139 -3.18 -1.48 -2.85
C ALA A 139 -4.13 -2.62 -3.23
N GLY A 140 -4.33 -3.55 -2.30
CA GLY A 140 -5.24 -4.68 -2.46
C GLY A 140 -6.69 -4.24 -2.64
N PHE A 141 -7.16 -3.26 -1.86
CA PHE A 141 -8.49 -2.68 -2.02
C PHE A 141 -8.65 -1.94 -3.34
N ALA A 142 -7.70 -1.08 -3.72
CA ALA A 142 -7.73 -0.30 -4.96
C ALA A 142 -7.80 -1.22 -6.19
N ARG A 143 -7.01 -2.31 -6.18
CA ARG A 143 -7.08 -3.33 -7.23
C ARG A 143 -8.40 -4.08 -7.23
N TRP A 144 -8.89 -4.50 -6.07
CA TRP A 144 -10.14 -5.27 -5.97
C TRP A 144 -11.35 -4.45 -6.46
N SER A 145 -11.44 -3.19 -6.06
CA SER A 145 -12.52 -2.28 -6.48
C SER A 145 -12.47 -1.96 -7.97
N SER A 146 -11.27 -1.70 -8.52
CA SER A 146 -11.12 -1.28 -9.92
C SER A 146 -11.14 -2.44 -10.92
N CYS A 147 -10.59 -3.61 -10.54
CA CYS A 147 -10.36 -4.73 -11.46
C CYS A 147 -11.05 -6.04 -11.03
N GLY A 148 -11.42 -6.18 -9.76
CA GLY A 148 -12.04 -7.39 -9.22
C GLY A 148 -13.56 -7.49 -9.47
N GLN A 149 -14.29 -6.37 -9.51
CA GLN A 149 -15.75 -6.38 -9.69
C GLN A 149 -16.21 -6.89 -11.06
N ARG A 150 -15.38 -6.80 -12.11
CA ARG A 150 -15.73 -7.28 -13.46
C ARG A 150 -15.80 -8.80 -13.60
N ARG A 151 -15.32 -9.57 -12.62
CA ARG A 151 -15.42 -11.05 -12.62
C ARG A 151 -16.68 -11.58 -11.93
N GLY A 152 -17.48 -10.73 -11.29
CA GLY A 152 -18.72 -11.11 -10.59
C GLY A 152 -20.00 -11.02 -11.42
N LEU A 153 -19.97 -10.38 -12.59
CA LEU A 153 -21.11 -10.20 -13.51
C LEU A 153 -21.24 -11.31 -14.57
N ARG A 154 -20.59 -12.46 -14.35
CA ARG A 154 -20.81 -13.68 -15.12
C ARG A 154 -21.16 -14.83 -14.18
N ARG A 155 -22.37 -14.78 -13.62
CA ARG A 155 -23.10 -15.94 -13.12
C ARG A 155 -24.54 -15.79 -13.50
#